data_AF-A0A932E5S8-F1
#
_entry.id   AF-A0A932E5S8-F1
#
_cell.length_a   1.000
_cell.length_b   1.000
_cell.length_c   1.000
_cell.angle_alpha   90.00
_cell.angle_beta   90.00
_cell.angle_gamma   90.00
#
_symmetry.space_group_name_H-M   'P 1'
#
loop_
_entity.id
_entity.type
_entity.pdbx_description
1 polymer ?
#
loop_
_entity_poly.entity_id
_entity_poly.type
_entity_poly.pdbx_seq_one_letter_code
_entity_poly.pdbx_strand_id
1 'polypeptide(L)'
;AENLFLTLADPAVEPSAANTPLLQFLALMLERKKLIKARGLTEDGQRHRYEHMATHRFYEVPVGDLNAEFFRKIQEHLGVLVGSKPPKPAPSPEVPALTARQE
;
A
#
# COMPACT_ATOMS: atom_id res chain seq x y z
N ALA A 1 -10.56 0.12 -2.85
CA ALA A 1 -9.23 0.74 -2.92
C ALA A 1 -9.28 2.08 -3.66
N GLU A 2 -9.82 2.13 -4.89
CA GLU A 2 -9.92 3.38 -5.67
C GLU A 2 -10.71 4.50 -4.96
N ASN A 3 -11.92 4.24 -4.46
CA ASN A 3 -12.70 5.25 -3.72
C ASN A 3 -11.93 5.85 -2.53
N LEU A 4 -11.21 5.03 -1.75
CA LEU A 4 -10.40 5.51 -0.63
C LEU A 4 -9.23 6.39 -1.09
N PHE A 5 -8.60 6.05 -2.21
CA PHE A 5 -7.58 6.90 -2.82
C PHE A 5 -8.16 8.24 -3.26
N LEU A 6 -9.30 8.24 -3.97
CA LEU A 6 -9.95 9.47 -4.43
C LEU A 6 -10.34 10.39 -3.28
N THR A 7 -10.81 9.83 -2.16
CA THR A 7 -11.10 10.60 -0.94
C THR A 7 -9.85 11.20 -0.32
N LEU A 8 -8.77 10.41 -0.17
CA LEU A 8 -7.54 10.89 0.45
C LEU A 8 -6.69 11.80 -0.45
N ALA A 9 -6.87 11.69 -1.77
CA ALA A 9 -6.23 12.53 -2.78
C ALA A 9 -6.98 13.85 -3.02
N ASP A 10 -8.14 14.04 -2.38
CA ASP A 10 -8.90 15.27 -2.49
C ASP A 10 -8.12 16.42 -1.82
N PRO A 11 -7.95 17.58 -2.49
CA PRO A 11 -7.26 18.72 -1.91
C PRO A 11 -7.92 19.27 -0.63
N ALA A 12 -9.19 18.94 -0.37
CA ALA A 12 -9.86 19.27 0.87
C ALA A 12 -9.41 18.42 2.07
N VAL A 13 -8.70 17.30 1.84
CA VAL A 13 -8.16 16.45 2.90
C VAL A 13 -6.73 16.88 3.21
N GLU A 14 -6.50 17.34 4.44
CA GLU A 14 -5.16 17.70 4.87
C GLU A 14 -4.24 16.47 4.95
N PRO A 15 -3.04 16.53 4.35
CA PRO A 15 -2.07 15.45 4.42
C PRO A 15 -1.55 15.33 5.85
N SER A 16 -1.90 14.23 6.52
CA SER A 16 -1.39 13.89 7.84
C SER A 16 -0.26 12.87 7.75
N ALA A 17 0.58 12.77 8.79
CA ALA A 17 1.66 11.77 8.85
C ALA A 17 1.16 10.32 8.74
N ALA A 18 -0.10 10.05 9.09
CA ALA A 18 -0.72 8.74 8.93
C ALA A 18 -1.30 8.52 7.52
N ASN A 19 -1.84 9.58 6.89
CA ASN A 19 -2.53 9.49 5.61
C ASN A 19 -1.58 9.58 4.41
N THR A 20 -0.49 10.34 4.52
CA THR A 20 0.46 10.55 3.42
C THR A 20 1.06 9.25 2.88
N PRO A 21 1.64 8.37 3.71
CA PRO A 21 2.23 7.15 3.18
C PRO A 21 1.13 6.14 2.77
N LEU A 22 -0.10 6.25 3.30
CA LEU A 22 -1.26 5.44 2.86
C LEU A 22 -1.70 5.84 1.47
N LEU A 23 -1.79 7.14 1.21
CA LEU A 23 -2.12 7.68 -0.10
C LEU A 23 -1.08 7.27 -1.14
N GLN A 24 0.21 7.33 -0.80
CA GLN A 24 1.30 6.85 -1.64
C GLN A 24 1.22 5.34 -1.92
N PHE A 25 0.95 4.53 -0.89
CA PHE A 25 0.77 3.09 -1.07
C PHE A 25 -0.42 2.76 -1.96
N LEU A 26 -1.56 3.43 -1.76
CA LEU A 26 -2.73 3.31 -2.62
C LEU A 26 -2.41 3.70 -4.06
N ALA A 27 -1.66 4.79 -4.28
CA ALA A 27 -1.22 5.20 -5.60
C ALA A 27 -0.43 4.08 -6.31
N LEU A 28 0.57 3.50 -5.62
CA LEU A 28 1.36 2.38 -6.16
C LEU A 28 0.50 1.16 -6.50
N MET A 29 -0.47 0.83 -5.65
CA MET A 29 -1.39 -0.29 -5.92
C MET A 29 -2.28 -0.02 -7.14
N LEU A 30 -2.80 1.20 -7.29
CA LEU A 30 -3.66 1.57 -8.42
C LEU A 30 -2.87 1.69 -9.72
N GLU A 31 -1.61 2.14 -9.65
CA GLU A 31 -0.70 2.18 -10.80
C GLU A 31 -0.42 0.77 -11.33
N ARG A 32 -0.10 -0.20 -10.45
CA ARG A 32 0.08 -1.60 -10.83
C ARG A 32 -1.17 -2.21 -11.47
N LYS A 33 -2.36 -1.74 -11.08
CA LYS A 33 -3.65 -2.14 -11.66
C LYS A 33 -4.05 -1.33 -12.90
N LYS A 34 -3.21 -0.39 -13.35
CA LYS A 34 -3.45 0.51 -14.50
C LYS A 34 -4.72 1.37 -14.36
N LEU A 35 -5.14 1.65 -13.12
CA LEU A 35 -6.29 2.52 -12.84
C LEU A 35 -5.89 4.00 -12.80
N ILE A 36 -4.64 4.28 -12.43
CA ILE A 36 -4.02 5.60 -12.51
C ILE A 36 -2.72 5.52 -13.31
N LYS A 37 -2.26 6.66 -13.82
CA LYS A 37 -1.02 6.81 -14.57
C LYS A 37 -0.14 7.89 -13.95
N ALA A 38 1.10 7.56 -13.61
CA ALA A 38 2.08 8.55 -13.18
C ALA A 38 2.39 9.53 -14.32
N ARG A 39 2.31 10.84 -14.03
CA ARG A 39 2.58 11.94 -14.96
C ARG A 39 3.84 12.73 -14.62
N GLY A 40 4.54 12.35 -13.55
CA GLY A 40 5.80 12.96 -13.11
C GLY A 40 5.69 13.50 -11.68
N LEU A 41 6.65 14.34 -11.31
CA LEU A 41 6.66 15.09 -10.06
C LEU A 41 6.16 16.53 -10.30
N THR A 42 5.69 17.20 -9.26
CA THR A 42 5.42 18.65 -9.28
C THR A 42 6.71 19.45 -9.44
N GLU A 43 6.61 20.73 -9.80
CA GLU A 43 7.79 21.62 -9.94
C GLU A 43 8.63 21.65 -8.66
N ASP A 44 8.00 21.62 -7.48
CA ASP A 44 8.69 21.56 -6.19
C ASP A 44 9.36 20.22 -5.90
N GLY A 45 9.12 19.17 -6.69
CA GLY A 45 9.64 17.82 -6.45
C GLY A 45 9.05 17.11 -5.22
N GLN A 46 8.09 17.71 -4.53
CA GLN A 46 7.54 17.22 -3.27
C GLN A 46 6.32 16.29 -3.43
N ARG A 47 5.71 16.23 -4.61
CA ARG A 47 4.50 15.44 -4.87
C ARG A 47 4.56 14.75 -6.22
N HIS A 48 4.10 13.51 -6.28
CA HIS A 48 3.85 12.78 -7.52
C HIS A 48 2.50 13.19 -8.10
N ARG A 49 2.47 13.49 -9.40
CA ARG A 49 1.24 13.78 -10.14
C ARG A 49 0.75 12.50 -10.81
N TYR A 50 -0.48 12.12 -10.50
CA TYR A 50 -1.16 10.97 -11.08
C TYR A 50 -2.39 11.41 -11.86
N GLU A 51 -2.66 10.77 -12.99
CA GLU A 51 -3.91 10.92 -13.73
C GLU A 51 -4.77 9.68 -13.52
N HIS A 52 -6.03 9.88 -13.16
CA HIS A 52 -6.99 8.79 -13.07
C HIS A 52 -7.57 8.46 -14.45
N MET A 53 -7.45 7.19 -14.86
CA MET A 53 -7.74 6.81 -16.24
C MET A 53 -9.23 6.89 -16.61
N ALA A 54 -10.14 6.69 -15.65
CA ALA A 54 -11.58 6.71 -15.93
C ALA A 54 -12.17 8.13 -15.97
N THR A 55 -11.62 9.06 -15.19
CA THR A 55 -12.17 10.44 -15.08
C THR A 55 -11.23 11.51 -15.63
N HIS A 56 -10.01 11.15 -16.03
CA HIS A 56 -8.94 12.06 -16.46
C HIS A 56 -8.61 13.17 -15.45
N ARG A 57 -8.98 13.00 -14.18
CA ARG A 57 -8.63 13.95 -13.11
C ARG A 57 -7.19 13.74 -12.66
N PHE A 58 -6.52 14.84 -12.36
CA PHE A 58 -5.17 14.84 -11.81
C PHE A 58 -5.22 14.87 -10.29
N TYR A 59 -4.34 14.09 -9.67
CA TYR A 59 -4.18 13.98 -8.22
C TYR A 59 -2.71 14.18 -7.87
N GLU A 60 -2.45 14.93 -6.81
CA GLU A 60 -1.11 15.15 -6.29
C GLU A 60 -0.93 14.34 -5.01
N VAL A 61 0.05 13.45 -5.00
CA VAL A 61 0.34 12.56 -3.88
C VAL A 61 1.69 12.97 -3.29
N PRO A 62 1.76 13.41 -2.03
CA PRO A 62 3.04 13.78 -1.43
C PRO A 62 4.02 12.62 -1.43
N VAL A 63 5.30 12.92 -1.65
CA VAL A 63 6.37 11.94 -1.53
C VAL A 63 6.53 11.63 -0.04
N GLY A 64 6.03 10.48 0.38
CA GLY A 64 6.21 9.94 1.72
C GLY A 64 7.30 8.89 1.78
N ASP A 65 7.67 8.52 3.00
CA ASP A 65 8.61 7.44 3.27
C ASP A 65 7.82 6.15 3.57
N LEU A 66 7.92 5.17 2.67
CA LEU A 66 7.28 3.86 2.82
C LEU A 66 8.15 2.95 3.67
N ASN A 67 8.18 3.20 4.97
CA ASN A 67 8.99 2.43 5.91
C ASN A 67 8.24 1.19 6.47
N ALA A 68 9.00 0.22 6.99
CA ALA A 68 8.46 -1.02 7.54
C ALA A 68 7.52 -0.79 8.74
N GLU A 69 7.78 0.24 9.56
CA GLU A 69 6.92 0.59 10.70
C GLU A 69 5.53 1.04 10.24
N PHE A 70 5.48 1.82 9.17
CA PHE A 70 4.24 2.25 8.53
C PHE A 70 3.46 1.06 7.97
N PHE A 71 4.10 0.13 7.27
CA PHE A 71 3.44 -1.09 6.79
C PHE A 71 2.84 -1.92 7.94
N ARG A 72 3.52 -1.99 9.10
CA ARG A 72 3.01 -2.67 10.30
C ARG A 72 1.74 -2.00 10.82
N LYS A 73 1.75 -0.68 11.01
CA LYS A 73 0.57 0.10 11.45
C LYS A 73 -0.60 0.00 10.45
N ILE A 74 -0.28 -0.01 9.15
CA ILE A 74 -1.27 -0.22 8.10
C ILE A 74 -1.87 -1.62 8.15
N GLN A 75 -1.08 -2.68 8.35
CA GLN A 75 -1.61 -4.03 8.46
C GLN A 75 -2.56 -4.16 9.64
N GLU A 76 -2.28 -3.49 10.76
CA GLU A 76 -3.19 -3.43 11.91
C GLU A 76 -4.51 -2.71 11.55
N HIS A 77 -4.44 -1.58 10.84
CA HIS A 77 -5.64 -0.82 10.44
C HIS A 77 -6.45 -1.49 9.30
N LEU A 78 -5.77 -2.01 8.28
CA LEU A 78 -6.38 -2.69 7.14
C LEU A 78 -6.85 -4.10 7.49
N GLY A 79 -6.22 -4.78 8.45
CA GLY A 79 -6.68 -6.09 8.94
C GLY A 79 -8.12 -6.03 9.46
N VAL A 80 -8.52 -4.89 10.02
CA VAL A 80 -9.88 -4.60 10.47
C VAL A 80 -10.84 -4.31 9.31
N LEU A 81 -10.35 -3.69 8.22
CA LEU A 81 -11.17 -3.17 7.12
C LEU A 81 -11.25 -4.09 5.88
N VAL A 82 -10.28 -4.97 5.66
CA VAL A 82 -10.16 -5.82 4.46
C VAL A 82 -10.49 -7.29 4.76
N GLY A 83 -10.66 -7.68 6.02
CA GLY A 83 -11.01 -9.06 6.39
C GLY A 83 -9.95 -10.02 5.88
N SER A 84 -8.82 -10.09 6.59
CA SER A 84 -7.71 -10.99 6.28
C SER A 84 -8.22 -12.40 5.95
N LYS A 85 -8.19 -12.80 4.66
CA LYS A 85 -8.09 -14.23 4.36
C LYS A 85 -6.74 -14.65 4.93
N PRO A 86 -6.70 -15.59 5.88
CA PRO A 86 -5.45 -15.97 6.52
C PRO A 86 -4.46 -16.43 5.46
N PRO A 87 -3.16 -16.13 5.63
CA PRO A 87 -2.12 -16.71 4.79
C PRO A 87 -2.32 -18.23 4.80
N LYS A 88 -2.46 -18.81 3.61
CA LYS A 88 -2.48 -20.27 3.46
C LYS A 88 -1.20 -20.77 4.14
N PRO A 89 -1.30 -21.64 5.16
CA PRO A 89 -0.13 -22.08 5.90
C PRO A 89 0.89 -22.63 4.91
N ALA A 90 2.11 -22.11 4.98
CA ALA A 90 3.24 -22.73 4.30
C ALA A 90 3.32 -24.19 4.79
N PRO A 91 3.62 -25.17 3.92
CA PRO A 91 3.87 -26.52 4.38
C PRO A 91 5.03 -26.46 5.38
N SER A 92 4.75 -26.92 6.60
CA SER A 92 5.73 -27.05 7.68
C SER A 92 7.00 -27.75 7.16
N PRO A 93 8.20 -27.32 7.59
CA PRO A 93 9.40 -28.10 7.33
C PRO A 93 9.22 -29.46 8.02
N GLU A 94 9.07 -30.51 7.21
CA GLU A 94 9.30 -31.87 7.63
C GLU A 94 10.70 -31.90 8.24
N VAL A 95 10.75 -32.00 9.57
CA VAL A 95 11.95 -32.41 10.29
C VAL A 95 12.15 -33.90 9.99
N PRO A 96 13.21 -34.32 9.28
CA PRO A 96 13.54 -35.73 9.28
C PRO A 96 13.99 -36.08 10.70
N ALA A 97 13.19 -36.92 11.33
CA ALA A 97 13.44 -37.46 12.65
C ALA A 97 14.85 -38.08 12.72
N LEU A 98 15.66 -37.53 13.61
CA LEU A 98 16.84 -38.18 14.17
C LEU A 98 16.35 -39.44 14.90
N THR A 99 16.31 -40.58 14.20
CA THR A 99 16.15 -41.88 14.84
C THR A 99 17.51 -42.36 15.34
N ALA A 100 17.71 -42.20 16.64
CA ALA A 100 18.73 -42.93 17.36
C ALA A 100 18.34 -44.42 17.33
N ARG A 101 19.20 -45.26 16.76
CA ARG A 101 19.27 -46.67 17.13
C ARG A 101 20.63 -46.93 17.75
N GLN A 102 20.63 -46.99 19.08
CA GLN A 102 21.48 -47.90 19.83
C GLN A 102 21.24 -49.31 19.27
N GLU A 103 22.29 -50.07 18.94
CA GLU A 103 22.69 -51.36 19.53
C GLU A 103 24.17 -51.62 19.21
#